data_AF-A0A3M2FR74-F1
#
_entry.id   AF-A0A3M2FR74-F1
#
_cell.length_a   1.000
_cell.length_b   1.000
_cell.length_c   1.000
_cell.angle_alpha   90.00
_cell.angle_beta   90.00
_cell.angle_gamma   90.00
#
_symmetry.space_group_name_H-M   'P 1'
#
loop_
_entity.id
_entity.type
_entity.pdbx_description
1 polymer ?
#
loop_
_entity_poly.entity_id
_entity_poly.type
_entity_poly.pdbx_seq_one_letter_code
_entity_poly.pdbx_strand_id
1 'polypeptide(L)' 'MKLALAQINPTVGDLPGNSRKILDFARRARDQGADLVVFPEMGL' A
#
# COMPACT_ATOMS: atom_id res chain seq x y z
N MET A 1 -4.44 13.41 12.87
CA MET A 1 -4.27 12.98 11.47
C MET A 1 -2.90 12.34 11.31
N LYS A 2 -2.84 11.02 11.13
CA LYS A 2 -1.61 10.23 10.94
C LYS A 2 -1.56 9.67 9.51
N LEU A 3 -0.47 9.93 8.79
CA LEU A 3 -0.28 9.48 7.42
C LEU A 3 0.73 8.33 7.36
N ALA A 4 0.44 7.30 6.57
CA ALA A 4 1.38 6.23 6.25
C ALA A 4 1.88 6.37 4.80
N LEU A 5 3.20 6.29 4.62
CA LEU A 5 3.83 6.22 3.31
C LEU A 5 4.16 4.75 3.02
N ALA A 6 3.34 4.08 2.21
CA ALA A 6 3.54 2.68 1.87
C ALA A 6 4.50 2.54 0.70
N GLN A 7 5.80 2.64 0.99
CA GLN A 7 6.84 2.39 0.01
C GLN A 7 6.90 0.89 -0.32
N ILE A 8 6.35 0.51 -1.46
CA ILE A 8 6.30 -0.86 -1.97
C ILE A 8 7.11 -0.98 -3.27
N ASN A 9 7.53 -2.20 -3.60
CA ASN A 9 8.16 -2.52 -4.89
C ASN A 9 7.14 -3.29 -5.75
N PRO A 10 6.32 -2.64 -6.59
CA PRO A 10 5.36 -3.31 -7.46
C PRO A 10 6.07 -4.09 -8.59
N THR A 11 5.41 -5.09 -9.15
CA THR A 11 5.89 -5.85 -10.30
C THR A 11 5.06 -5.48 -11.53
N VAL A 12 5.70 -4.99 -12.60
CA VAL A 12 5.01 -4.56 -13.82
C VAL A 12 4.17 -5.70 -14.39
N GLY A 13 2.87 -5.47 -14.55
CA GLY A 13 1.90 -6.42 -15.12
C GLY A 13 1.31 -7.43 -14.13
N ASP A 14 1.81 -7.52 -12.89
CA ASP A 14 1.27 -8.42 -11.87
C ASP A 14 0.17 -7.75 -11.03
N LEU A 15 -1.00 -7.51 -11.66
CA LEU A 15 -2.14 -6.87 -10.99
C LEU A 15 -2.58 -7.61 -9.71
N PRO A 16 -2.68 -8.96 -9.68
CA PRO A 16 -3.09 -9.68 -8.47
C PRO A 16 -2.05 -9.58 -7.35
N GLY A 17 -0.76 -9.71 -7.66
CA GLY A 17 0.31 -9.62 -6.67
C GLY A 17 0.48 -8.21 -6.11
N ASN A 18 0.38 -7.19 -6.95
CA ASN A 18 0.41 -5.79 -6.53
C ASN A 18 -0.81 -5.42 -5.69
N SER A 19 -2.01 -5.86 -6.08
CA SER A 19 -3.23 -5.69 -5.28
C SER A 19 -3.10 -6.31 -3.90
N ARG A 20 -2.51 -7.52 -3.79
CA ARG A 20 -2.27 -8.17 -2.51
C ARG A 20 -1.28 -7.38 -1.65
N LYS A 21 -0.19 -6.89 -2.26
CA LYS A 21 0.81 -6.04 -1.58
C LYS A 21 0.19 -4.73 -1.05
N ILE A 22 -0.66 -4.08 -1.84
CA ILE A 22 -1.42 -2.89 -1.43
C ILE A 22 -2.31 -3.21 -0.22
N LEU A 23 -3.08 -4.29 -0.28
CA LEU A 23 -3.98 -4.70 0.81
C LEU A 23 -3.21 -4.99 2.12
N ASP A 24 -2.07 -5.66 2.04
CA ASP A 24 -1.25 -5.99 3.21
C ASP A 24 -0.70 -4.73 3.88
N PHE A 25 -0.18 -3.79 3.09
CA PHE A 25 0.32 -2.51 3.61
C PHE A 25 -0.80 -1.60 4.13
N ALA A 26 -1.98 -1.61 3.49
CA ALA A 26 -3.14 -0.88 3.99
C ALA A 26 -3.59 -1.40 5.37
N ARG A 27 -3.62 -2.72 5.58
CA ARG A 27 -3.90 -3.32 6.90
C ARG A 27 -2.86 -2.91 7.93
N ARG A 28 -1.57 -3.00 7.60
CA ARG A 28 -0.47 -2.56 8.48
C ARG A 28 -0.57 -1.08 8.86
N ALA A 29 -0.96 -0.21 7.93
CA ALA A 29 -1.14 1.22 8.19
C ALA A 29 -2.30 1.46 9.16
N ARG A 30 -3.44 0.78 8.94
CA ARG A 30 -4.60 0.83 9.84
C ARG A 30 -4.24 0.33 11.24
N ASP A 31 -3.54 -0.79 11.35
CA ASP A 31 -3.17 -1.38 12.64
C ASP A 31 -2.19 -0.48 13.41
N GLN A 32 -1.46 0.41 12.73
CA GLN A 32 -0.65 1.47 13.32
C GLN A 32 -1.41 2.78 13.58
N GLY A 33 -2.71 2.82 13.33
CA GLY A 33 -3.56 3.99 13.55
C GLY A 33 -3.39 5.10 12.51
N ALA A 34 -3.00 4.78 11.27
CA ALA A 34 -2.99 5.76 10.19
C ALA A 34 -4.41 6.06 9.70
N ASP A 35 -4.71 7.34 9.48
CA ASP A 35 -5.97 7.84 8.92
C ASP A 35 -5.97 7.77 7.38
N LEU A 36 -4.78 7.85 6.77
CA LEU A 36 -4.58 7.75 5.32
C LEU A 36 -3.25 7.03 5.03
N VAL A 37 -3.25 6.19 4.00
CA VAL A 37 -2.05 5.56 3.45
C VAL A 37 -1.95 5.92 1.97
N VAL A 38 -0.75 6.27 1.53
CA VAL A 38 -0.45 6.58 0.12
C VAL A 38 0.55 5.57 -0.43
N PHE A 39 0.40 5.27 -1.71
CA PHE A 39 1.22 4.31 -2.46
C PHE A 39 1.93 5.02 -3.63
N PRO A 40 2.98 4.44 -4.20
CA PRO A 40 3.61 4.94 -5.43
C PRO A 40 2.62 4.97 -6.60
N GLU A 41 2.85 5.89 -7.53
CA GLU A 41 2.19 5.87 -8.84
C GLU A 41 2.45 4.53 -9.55
N MET A 42 1.46 4.06 -10.33
CA MET A 42 1.51 2.76 -11.01
C MET A 42 1.82 1.59 -10.06
N GLY A 43 1.36 1.67 -8.80
CA GLY A 43 1.52 0.62 -7.81
C GLY A 43 0.63 -0.61 -8.01
N LEU A 44 -0.27 -0.58 -9.00
CA LEU A 44 -1.17 -1.68 -9.36
C LEU A 44 -0.59 -2.50 -10.51
#